data_AF-A0A4R3HW78-F1
#
_entry.id   AF-A0A4R3HW78-F1
#
_cell.length_a   1.000
_cell.length_b   1.000
_cell.length_c   1.000
_cell.angle_alpha   90.00
_cell.angle_beta   90.00
_cell.angle_gamma   90.00
#
_symmetry.space_group_name_H-M   'P 1'
#
loop_
_entity.id
_entity.type
_entity.pdbx_description
1 polymer ?
#
loop_
_entity_poly.entity_id
_entity_poly.type
_entity_poly.pdbx_seq_one_letter_code
_entity_poly.pdbx_strand_id
1 'polypeptide(L)' 'MPLEIIDEYEIEYEGVLLPQHEGWGAYVTVYGPSHNPMHMNAIYPRHHVSFEKIFPNEQLAEAEARRVALELVHHHRRPA' A
#
# COMPACT_ATOMS: atom_id res chain seq x y z
N MET A 1 -9.58 -6.07 -1.39
CA MET A 1 -8.63 -4.97 -1.70
C MET A 1 -9.35 -3.65 -1.53
N PRO A 2 -9.25 -3.04 -0.34
CA PRO A 2 -9.60 -1.65 -0.13
C PRO A 2 -8.89 -0.70 -1.11
N LEU A 3 -9.61 0.31 -1.57
CA LEU A 3 -9.10 1.43 -2.36
C LEU A 3 -9.38 2.72 -1.61
N GLU A 4 -8.34 3.55 -1.43
CA GLU A 4 -8.45 4.82 -0.72
C GLU A 4 -7.81 5.95 -1.54
N ILE A 5 -8.51 7.07 -1.65
CA ILE A 5 -8.01 8.27 -2.34
C ILE A 5 -7.57 9.28 -1.28
N ILE A 6 -6.33 9.74 -1.38
CA ILE A 6 -5.74 10.75 -0.50
C ILE A 6 -5.19 11.88 -1.36
N ASP A 7 -5.97 12.97 -1.44
CA ASP A 7 -5.80 14.09 -2.36
C ASP A 7 -5.72 13.63 -3.83
N GLU A 8 -4.53 13.67 -4.44
CA GLU A 8 -4.27 13.24 -5.82
C GLU A 8 -3.69 11.82 -5.93
N TYR A 9 -3.54 11.11 -4.80
CA TYR A 9 -2.97 9.77 -4.74
C TYR A 9 -4.08 8.74 -4.56
N GLU A 10 -3.96 7.64 -5.27
CA GLU A 10 -4.81 6.48 -5.15
C GLU A 10 -4.00 5.35 -4.52
N ILE A 11 -4.56 4.72 -3.49
CA ILE A 11 -3.86 3.72 -2.69
C ILE A 11 -4.68 2.44 -2.69
N GLU A 12 -4.04 1.36 -3.11
CA GLU A 12 -4.53 0.01 -2.91
C GLU A 12 -3.73 -0.63 -1.78
N TYR A 13 -4.42 -1.21 -0.81
CA TYR A 13 -3.79 -2.01 0.22
C TYR A 13 -4.59 -3.26 0.48
N GLU A 14 -3.91 -4.33 0.93
CA GLU A 14 -4.55 -5.59 1.22
C GLU A 14 -3.70 -6.45 2.18
N GLY A 15 -4.39 -7.34 2.89
CA GLY A 15 -3.77 -8.47 3.57
C GLY A 15 -3.76 -9.67 2.64
N VAL A 16 -2.61 -10.32 2.47
CA VAL A 16 -2.47 -11.54 1.66
C VAL A 16 -2.10 -12.70 2.57
N LEU A 17 -2.89 -13.78 2.54
CA LEU A 17 -2.54 -15.01 3.25
C LEU A 17 -1.23 -15.59 2.71
N LEU A 18 -0.27 -15.85 3.59
CA LEU A 18 1.04 -16.39 3.20
C LEU A 18 0.99 -17.92 3.23
N PRO A 19 1.14 -18.64 2.11
CA PRO A 19 0.98 -20.10 2.12
C PRO A 19 2.05 -20.85 2.94
N GLN A 20 3.22 -20.23 3.12
CA GLN A 20 4.37 -20.81 3.82
C GLN A 20 4.44 -20.41 5.30
N HIS A 21 3.57 -19.51 5.74
CA HIS A 21 3.56 -18.98 7.10
C HIS A 21 2.11 -18.95 7.59
N GLU A 22 1.81 -19.42 8.81
CA GLU A 22 0.45 -19.36 9.36
C GLU A 22 0.05 -17.91 9.72
N GLY A 23 -0.16 -17.07 8.70
CA GLY A 23 -0.50 -15.66 8.87
C GLY A 23 -0.56 -14.89 7.56
N TRP A 24 -0.60 -13.56 7.70
CA TRP A 24 -0.92 -12.61 6.64
C TRP A 24 0.23 -11.65 6.40
N GLY A 25 0.50 -11.36 5.14
CA GLY A 25 1.43 -10.32 4.69
C GLY A 25 0.67 -9.06 4.32
N ALA A 26 1.27 -7.90 4.57
CA ALA A 26 0.69 -6.59 4.27
C ALA A 26 1.22 -6.11 2.92
N TYR A 27 0.34 -5.80 1.96
CA TYR A 27 0.72 -5.34 0.62
C TYR A 27 0.12 -3.99 0.32
N VAL A 28 0.89 -3.16 -0.39
CA VAL A 28 0.45 -1.82 -0.79
C VAL A 28 0.91 -1.50 -2.21
N THR A 29 0.06 -0.78 -2.94
CA THR A 29 0.39 -0.07 -4.17
C THR A 29 -0.05 1.37 -4.01
N VAL A 30 0.80 2.31 -4.42
CA VAL A 30 0.45 3.74 -4.41
C VAL A 30 0.58 4.26 -5.83
N TYR A 31 -0.51 4.86 -6.29
CA TYR A 31 -0.61 5.53 -7.56
C TYR A 31 -0.64 7.04 -7.34
N GLY A 32 0.09 7.76 -8.18
CA GLY A 32 0.14 9.21 -8.20
C GLY A 32 -0.36 9.77 -9.54
N PRO A 33 -0.53 11.10 -9.61
CA PRO A 33 -1.00 11.76 -10.81
C PRO A 33 -0.06 11.49 -11.99
N SER A 34 -0.63 11.31 -13.17
CA SER A 34 0.13 11.21 -14.42
C SER A 34 -0.24 12.35 -15.37
N HIS A 35 0.65 12.65 -16.33
CA HIS A 35 0.36 13.59 -17.41
C HIS A 35 -0.75 13.11 -18.35
N ASN A 36 -1.16 11.83 -18.24
CA ASN A 36 -2.28 11.26 -18.96
C ASN A 36 -3.48 11.07 -18.00
N PRO A 37 -4.58 11.83 -18.14
CA PRO A 37 -5.74 11.73 -17.26
C PRO A 37 -6.39 10.34 -17.22
N MET A 38 -6.12 9.49 -18.21
CA MET A 38 -6.66 8.12 -18.27
C MET A 38 -5.86 7.10 -17.44
N HIS A 39 -4.69 7.47 -16.91
CA HIS A 39 -3.83 6.57 -16.15
C HIS A 39 -3.28 7.26 -14.89
N MET A 40 -3.23 6.51 -13.79
CA MET A 40 -2.40 6.88 -12.64
C MET A 40 -1.04 6.17 -12.76
N ASN A 41 0.03 6.83 -12.32
CA ASN A 41 1.37 6.24 -12.29
C ASN A 41 1.55 5.47 -10.99
N ALA A 42 1.91 4.18 -11.05
CA ALA A 42 2.32 3.42 -9.87
C ALA A 42 3.68 3.92 -9.36
N ILE A 43 3.67 5.01 -8.58
CA ILE A 43 4.87 5.61 -7.99
C ILE A 43 5.51 4.71 -6.93
N TYR A 44 4.69 3.87 -6.29
CA TYR A 44 5.15 2.72 -5.52
C TYR A 44 4.40 1.49 -6.03
N PRO A 45 5.03 0.65 -6.87
CA PRO A 45 4.44 -0.60 -7.35
C PRO A 45 4.05 -1.52 -6.20
N ARG A 46 3.16 -2.47 -6.47
CA ARG A 46 2.73 -3.46 -5.48
C ARG A 46 3.93 -4.11 -4.79
N HIS A 47 4.05 -3.93 -3.49
CA HIS A 47 5.13 -4.52 -2.71
C HIS A 47 4.67 -4.97 -1.32
N HIS A 48 5.45 -5.85 -0.74
CA HIS A 48 5.25 -6.29 0.64
C HIS A 48 5.80 -5.23 1.59
N VAL A 49 4.96 -4.79 2.51
CA VAL A 49 5.22 -3.68 3.44
C VAL A 49 6.33 -4.04 4.42
N SER A 50 6.43 -5.32 4.81
CA SER A 50 7.49 -5.80 5.70
C SER A 50 7.66 -7.31 5.58
N PHE A 51 8.73 -7.77 4.93
CA PHE A 51 9.06 -9.20 4.80
C PHE A 51 9.27 -9.92 6.14
N GLU A 52 9.61 -9.20 7.20
CA GLU A 52 9.85 -9.76 8.52
C GLU A 52 8.59 -9.82 9.40
N LYS A 53 7.49 -9.18 9.00
CA LYS A 53 6.26 -9.12 9.81
C LYS A 53 5.19 -10.02 9.20
N ILE A 54 4.68 -10.92 10.03
CA ILE A 54 3.53 -11.77 9.72
C ILE A 54 2.40 -11.38 10.67
N PHE A 55 1.25 -11.03 10.12
CA PHE A 55 0.07 -10.62 10.86
C PHE A 55 -0.82 -11.81 11.16
N PRO A 56 -1.50 -11.85 12.32
CA PRO A 56 -2.34 -12.99 12.68
C PRO A 56 -3.69 -13.00 11.96
N ASN A 57 -4.09 -11.89 11.34
CA ASN A 57 -5.30 -11.79 10.53
C ASN A 57 -5.15 -10.75 9.40
N GLU A 58 -6.07 -10.83 8.44
CA GLU A 58 -6.15 -9.94 7.28
C GLU A 58 -6.28 -8.47 7.69
N GLN A 59 -7.15 -8.16 8.65
CA GLN A 59 -7.46 -6.78 9.02
C GLN A 59 -6.25 -6.04 9.60
N LEU A 60 -5.39 -6.73 10.34
CA LEU A 60 -4.15 -6.16 10.88
C LEU A 60 -3.09 -5.97 9.79
N ALA A 61 -3.02 -6.88 8.81
CA ALA A 61 -2.16 -6.70 7.65
C ALA A 61 -2.60 -5.50 6.80
N GLU A 62 -3.90 -5.37 6.55
CA GLU A 62 -4.49 -4.22 5.86
C GLU A 62 -4.23 -2.90 6.62
N ALA A 63 -4.39 -2.89 7.94
CA ALA A 63 -4.15 -1.71 8.76
C ALA A 63 -2.68 -1.26 8.70
N GLU A 64 -1.72 -2.20 8.73
CA GLU A 64 -0.30 -1.86 8.56
C GLU A 64 -0.02 -1.36 7.14
N ALA A 65 -0.58 -2.03 6.11
CA ALA A 65 -0.40 -1.61 4.73
C ALA A 65 -0.91 -0.19 4.50
N ARG A 66 -2.08 0.14 5.04
CA ARG A 66 -2.62 1.50 5.04
C ARG A 66 -1.71 2.48 5.78
N ARG A 67 -1.19 2.13 6.96
CA ARG A 67 -0.28 2.98 7.73
C ARG A 67 0.97 3.32 6.92
N VAL A 68 1.59 2.33 6.29
CA VAL A 68 2.79 2.55 5.47
C VAL A 68 2.46 3.32 4.19
N ALA A 69 1.30 3.08 3.57
CA ALA A 69 0.86 3.89 2.44
C ALA A 69 0.82 5.39 2.76
N LEU A 70 0.28 5.74 3.94
CA LEU A 70 0.23 7.12 4.42
C LEU A 70 1.63 7.71 4.59
N GLU A 71 2.58 6.94 5.10
CA GLU A 71 3.98 7.36 5.25
C GLU A 71 4.65 7.57 3.88
N LEU A 72 4.40 6.69 2.91
CA LEU A 72 4.92 6.80 1.55
C LEU A 72 4.39 8.06 0.83
N VAL A 73 3.08 8.31 0.92
CA VAL A 73 2.46 9.52 0.37
C VAL A 73 3.00 10.77 1.07
N HIS A 74 3.11 10.74 2.40
CA HIS A 74 3.63 11.88 3.15
C HIS A 74 5.09 12.18 2.79
N HIS A 75 5.95 11.17 2.63
CA HIS A 75 7.33 11.36 2.19
C HIS A 75 7.41 11.85 0.73
N HIS A 76 6.58 11.33 -0.17
CA HIS A 76 6.59 11.74 -1.58
C HIS A 76 6.19 13.21 -1.76
N ARG A 77 5.33 13.74 -0.88
CA ARG A 77 4.85 15.13 -0.92
C ARG A 77 5.82 16.16 -0.36
N ARG A 78 6.83 15.75 0.43
CA ARG A 78 7.78 16.71 0.97
C ARG A 78 8.71 17.18 -0.17
N PRO A 79 8.75 18.48 -0.50
CA PRO A 79 9.80 18.98 -1.38
C PRO A 79 11.15 18.75 -0.71
N ALA A 80 12.14 18.31 -1.49
CA ALA A 80 13.51 18.13 -1.06
C ALA A 80 14.13 19.43 -0.49
#